data_AF-A0A3B9MEX7-F1
#
_entry.id   AF-A0A3B9MEX7-F1
#
_cell.length_a   1.000
_cell.length_b   1.000
_cell.length_c   1.000
_cell.angle_alpha   90.00
_cell.angle_beta   90.00
_cell.angle_gamma   90.00
#
_symmetry.space_group_name_H-M   'P 1'
#
loop_
_entity.id
_entity.type
_entity.pdbx_description
1 polymer ?
#
loop_
_entity_poly.entity_id
_entity_poly.type
_entity_poly.pdbx_seq_one_letter_code
_entity_poly.pdbx_strand_id
1 'polypeptide(L)'
;MDTFVQQLINGLTIGAIYALIALGYTMVYGILRLINFAHGDIYMVGAFVGYFLSFQLGFAAGPSLVGLSVVLVGSMIAAALVGMAIERFAYRPIRKYARM
;
A
#
# COMPACT_ATOMS: atom_id res chain seq x y z
N MET A 1 0.13 31.85 -10.25
CA MET A 1 1.02 30.75 -10.69
C MET A 1 0.98 29.57 -9.73
N ASP A 2 0.69 29.80 -8.44
CA ASP A 2 0.69 28.77 -7.40
C ASP A 2 -0.34 27.65 -7.65
N THR A 3 -1.53 27.99 -8.14
CA THR A 3 -2.58 26.99 -8.40
C THR A 3 -2.20 26.02 -9.51
N PHE A 4 -1.52 26.48 -10.57
CA PHE A 4 -1.12 25.59 -11.67
C PHE A 4 -0.06 24.58 -11.20
N VAL A 5 0.97 25.04 -10.49
CA VAL A 5 2.01 24.19 -9.93
C VAL A 5 1.43 23.21 -8.90
N GLN A 6 0.54 23.68 -8.03
CA GLN A 6 -0.14 22.83 -7.05
C GLN A 6 -0.98 21.74 -7.71
N GLN A 7 -1.75 22.07 -8.75
CA GLN A 7 -2.54 21.07 -9.49
C GLN A 7 -1.64 20.06 -10.22
N LEU A 8 -0.51 20.50 -10.74
CA LEU A 8 0.48 19.62 -11.37
C LEU A 8 1.08 18.63 -10.34
N ILE A 9 1.41 19.11 -9.13
CA ILE A 9 1.87 18.26 -8.03
C ILE A 9 0.77 17.28 -7.59
N ASN A 10 -0.47 17.75 -7.44
CA ASN A 10 -1.62 16.89 -7.08
C ASN A 10 -1.85 15.79 -8.13
N GLY A 11 -1.81 16.16 -9.42
CA GLY A 11 -1.94 15.23 -10.53
C GLY A 11 -0.82 14.19 -10.55
N LEU A 12 0.44 14.61 -10.36
CA LEU A 12 1.57 13.71 -10.23
C LEU A 12 1.45 12.78 -9.02
N THR A 13 0.97 13.28 -7.89
CA THR A 13 0.80 12.49 -6.67
C THR A 13 -0.23 11.38 -6.88
N ILE A 14 -1.41 11.71 -7.39
CA ILE A 14 -2.46 10.73 -7.69
C ILE A 14 -2.02 9.76 -8.79
N GLY A 15 -1.38 10.27 -9.85
CA GLY A 15 -0.84 9.46 -10.93
C GLY A 15 0.22 8.47 -10.46
N ALA A 16 1.12 8.90 -9.57
CA ALA A 16 2.14 8.04 -8.96
C ALA A 16 1.51 6.94 -8.10
N ILE A 17 0.47 7.25 -7.33
CA ILE A 17 -0.29 6.24 -6.56
C ILE A 17 -0.86 5.18 -7.51
N TYR A 18 -1.54 5.58 -8.59
CA TYR A 18 -2.09 4.64 -9.55
C TYR A 18 -1.01 3.83 -10.29
N ALA A 19 0.11 4.46 -10.65
CA ALA A 19 1.25 3.75 -11.25
C ALA A 19 1.83 2.70 -10.30
N LEU A 20 1.98 3.02 -9.02
CA LEU A 20 2.46 2.08 -8.00
C LEU A 20 1.48 0.92 -7.76
N ILE A 21 0.17 1.19 -7.75
CA ILE A 21 -0.85 0.13 -7.65
C ILE A 21 -0.77 -0.81 -8.86
N ALA A 22 -0.68 -0.26 -10.08
CA ALA A 22 -0.54 -1.07 -11.29
C ALA A 22 0.76 -1.90 -11.29
N LEU A 23 1.88 -1.30 -10.85
CA LEU A 23 3.16 -1.99 -10.70
C LEU A 23 3.06 -3.13 -9.67
N GLY A 24 2.44 -2.89 -8.51
CA GLY A 24 2.19 -3.92 -7.50
C GLY A 24 1.38 -5.10 -8.05
N TYR A 25 0.29 -4.80 -8.76
CA TYR A 25 -0.57 -5.82 -9.34
C TYR A 25 0.14 -6.67 -10.41
N THR A 26 0.94 -6.04 -11.27
CA THR A 26 1.72 -6.75 -12.31
C THR A 26 2.82 -7.62 -11.72
N MET A 27 3.49 -7.19 -10.64
CA MET A 27 4.49 -8.02 -9.96
C MET A 27 3.88 -9.27 -9.32
N VAL A 28 2.75 -9.14 -8.61
CA VAL A 28 2.08 -10.27 -7.96
C VAL A 28 1.53 -11.25 -9.00
N TYR A 29 0.82 -10.74 -10.02
CA TYR A 29 0.26 -11.57 -11.07
C TYR A 29 1.33 -12.23 -11.94
N GLY A 30 2.46 -11.54 -12.19
CA GLY A 30 3.58 -12.09 -12.96
C GLY A 30 4.17 -13.36 -12.34
N ILE A 31 4.20 -13.45 -11.01
CA ILE A 31 4.74 -14.61 -10.29
C ILE A 31 3.67 -15.69 -10.07
N LEU A 32 2.47 -15.30 -9.61
CA LEU A 32 1.44 -16.25 -9.17
C LEU A 32 0.51 -16.70 -10.29
N ARG A 33 0.35 -15.93 -11.38
CA ARG A 33 -0.67 -16.11 -12.44
C ARG A 33 -2.09 -16.33 -11.92
N LEU A 34 -2.37 -15.88 -10.69
CA LEU A 34 -3.66 -15.94 -10.02
C LEU A 34 -4.16 -14.52 -9.82
N ILE A 35 -5.44 -14.28 -10.11
CA ILE A 35 -6.10 -12.98 -9.89
C ILE A 35 -6.15 -12.73 -8.37
N ASN A 36 -5.47 -11.68 -7.90
CA ASN A 36 -5.46 -11.29 -6.49
C ASN A 36 -6.54 -10.23 -6.24
N PHE A 37 -7.75 -10.68 -5.86
CA PHE A 37 -8.85 -9.79 -5.49
C PHE A 37 -8.60 -9.01 -4.19
N ALA A 38 -7.73 -9.51 -3.31
CA ALA A 38 -7.40 -8.87 -2.03
C ALA A 38 -6.39 -7.72 -2.16
N HIS A 39 -5.82 -7.48 -3.35
CA HIS A 39 -4.77 -6.46 -3.52
C HIS A 39 -5.28 -5.05 -3.17
N GLY A 40 -6.52 -4.73 -3.53
CA GLY A 40 -7.18 -3.47 -3.16
C GLY A 40 -7.35 -3.33 -1.65
N ASP A 41 -7.72 -4.41 -0.96
CA ASP A 41 -7.89 -4.42 0.50
C ASP A 41 -6.55 -4.23 1.22
N ILE A 42 -5.47 -4.86 0.74
CA ILE A 42 -4.11 -4.68 1.29
C ILE A 42 -3.67 -3.22 1.16
N TYR A 43 -3.93 -2.60 0.00
CA TYR A 43 -3.64 -1.18 -0.23
C TYR A 43 -4.42 -0.31 0.77
N MET A 44 -5.72 -0.57 0.96
CA MET A 44 -6.55 0.16 1.90
C MET A 44 -6.04 0.04 3.33
N VAL A 45 -5.67 -1.17 3.78
CA VAL A 45 -5.11 -1.34 5.13
C VAL A 45 -3.83 -0.51 5.31
N GLY A 46 -2.90 -0.53 4.36
CA GLY A 46 -1.70 0.29 4.42
C GLY A 46 -2.00 1.80 4.50
N ALA A 47 -2.94 2.28 3.68
CA ALA A 47 -3.37 3.68 3.66
C ALA A 47 -4.01 4.10 4.99
N PHE A 48 -4.94 3.29 5.52
CA PHE A 48 -5.61 3.60 6.80
C PHE A 48 -4.65 3.53 7.98
N VAL A 49 -3.73 2.56 8.03
CA VAL A 49 -2.70 2.51 9.07
C VAL A 49 -1.83 3.77 9.02
N GLY A 50 -1.40 4.19 7.83
CA GLY A 50 -0.66 5.44 7.67
C GLY A 50 -1.47 6.66 8.14
N TYR A 51 -2.76 6.72 7.79
CA TYR A 51 -3.67 7.77 8.24
C TYR A 51 -3.78 7.82 9.77
N PHE A 52 -4.06 6.69 10.42
CA PHE A 52 -4.16 6.63 11.88
C PHE A 52 -2.83 6.97 12.58
N LEU A 53 -1.70 6.47 12.07
CA LEU A 53 -0.38 6.82 12.61
C LEU A 53 -0.11 8.31 12.49
N SER A 54 -0.42 8.92 11.34
CA SER A 54 -0.23 10.37 11.14
C SER A 54 -1.10 11.19 12.08
N PHE A 55 -2.34 10.75 12.33
CA PHE A 55 -3.24 11.39 13.29
C PHE A 55 -2.70 11.31 14.72
N GLN A 56 -2.25 10.13 15.16
CA GLN A 56 -1.71 9.93 16.51
C GLN A 56 -0.38 10.65 16.75
N LEU A 57 0.45 10.80 15.72
CA LEU A 57 1.71 11.54 15.79
C LEU A 57 1.53 13.06 15.71
N GLY A 58 0.30 13.55 15.68
CA GLY A 58 0.02 14.98 15.73
C GLY A 58 0.49 15.73 14.49
N PHE A 59 0.44 15.10 13.30
CA PHE A 59 0.79 15.79 12.03
C PHE A 59 -0.03 17.06 11.79
N ALA A 60 -1.16 17.23 12.48
CA ALA A 60 -1.95 18.45 12.50
C ALA A 60 -1.19 19.67 13.10
N ALA A 61 -0.22 19.45 13.99
CA ALA A 61 0.61 20.50 14.59
C ALA A 61 1.83 20.88 13.73
N GLY A 62 2.14 20.08 12.71
CA GLY A 62 3.26 20.30 11.79
C GLY A 62 3.89 18.98 11.34
N PRO A 63 4.25 18.82 10.06
CA PRO A 63 4.93 17.62 9.59
C PRO A 63 6.34 17.51 10.21
N SER A 64 6.61 16.44 10.93
CA SER A 64 7.96 16.12 11.42
C SER A 64 8.61 15.04 10.55
N LEU A 65 9.91 15.20 10.25
CA LEU A 65 10.66 14.19 9.48
C LEU A 65 10.65 12.82 10.18
N VAL A 66 10.72 12.80 11.51
CA VAL A 66 10.66 11.60 12.33
C VAL A 66 9.26 10.97 12.28
N GLY A 67 8.20 11.78 12.35
CA GLY A 67 6.84 11.27 12.19
C GLY A 67 6.63 10.64 10.81
N LEU A 68 7.23 11.23 9.77
CA LEU A 68 7.03 10.77 8.39
C LEU A 68 7.68 9.42 8.16
N SER A 69 8.89 9.20 8.69
CA SER A 69 9.56 7.91 8.65
C SER A 69 8.80 6.85 9.45
N VAL A 70 8.24 7.19 10.62
CA VAL A 70 7.42 6.26 11.42
C VAL A 70 6.14 5.86 10.68
N VAL A 71 5.42 6.82 10.09
CA VAL A 71 4.20 6.55 9.31
C VAL A 71 4.52 5.65 8.10
N LEU A 72 5.59 5.97 7.37
CA LEU A 72 6.00 5.23 6.18
C LEU A 72 6.39 3.79 6.52
N VAL A 73 7.28 3.61 7.51
CA VAL A 73 7.71 2.28 7.93
C VAL A 73 6.56 1.50 8.57
N GLY A 74 5.75 2.14 9.41
CA GLY A 74 4.61 1.52 10.07
C GLY A 74 3.55 1.00 9.09
N SER A 75 3.19 1.81 8.09
CA SER A 75 2.25 1.40 7.04
C SER A 75 2.80 0.27 6.15
N MET A 76 4.10 0.32 5.80
CA MET A 76 4.76 -0.75 5.06
C MET A 76 4.78 -2.07 5.82
N ILE A 77 5.11 -2.05 7.12
CA ILE A 77 5.10 -3.24 7.98
C ILE A 77 3.70 -3.82 8.07
N ALA A 78 2.68 -2.98 8.30
CA ALA A 78 1.29 -3.45 8.38
C ALA A 78 0.83 -4.10 7.07
N ALA A 79 1.08 -3.46 5.92
CA ALA A 79 0.74 -4.02 4.61
C ALA A 79 1.50 -5.34 4.34
N ALA A 80 2.77 -5.43 4.72
CA ALA A 80 3.57 -6.65 4.59
C ALA A 80 3.04 -7.79 5.47
N LEU A 81 2.64 -7.51 6.72
CA LEU A 81 2.05 -8.50 7.61
C LEU A 81 0.74 -9.06 7.05
N VAL A 82 -0.13 -8.21 6.52
CA VAL A 82 -1.38 -8.65 5.86
C VAL A 82 -1.08 -9.48 4.62
N GLY A 83 -0.14 -9.03 3.76
CA GLY A 83 0.28 -9.78 2.58
C GLY A 83 0.84 -11.16 2.92
N MET A 84 1.70 -11.25 3.93
CA MET A 84 2.24 -12.53 4.43
C MET A 84 1.15 -13.43 5.01
N ALA A 85 0.17 -12.86 5.73
CA ALA A 85 -0.96 -13.64 6.24
C ALA A 85 -1.78 -14.23 5.09
N ILE A 86 -2.11 -13.44 4.07
CA ILE A 86 -2.84 -13.91 2.88
C ILE A 86 -2.04 -14.98 2.14
N GLU A 87 -0.73 -14.78 1.95
CA GLU A 87 0.12 -15.81 1.34
C GLU A 87 0.06 -17.12 2.12
N ARG A 88 0.19 -17.04 3.46
CA ARG A 88 0.25 -18.22 4.32
C ARG A 88 -1.08 -18.97 4.41
N PHE A 89 -2.20 -18.24 4.53
CA PHE A 89 -3.51 -18.83 4.78
C PHE A 89 -4.34 -19.07 3.51
N ALA A 90 -4.16 -18.29 2.45
CA ALA A 90 -4.90 -18.46 1.20
C ALA A 90 -4.05 -19.09 0.09
N TYR A 91 -2.92 -18.48 -0.28
CA TYR A 91 -2.17 -18.93 -1.46
C TYR A 91 -1.41 -20.24 -1.27
N ARG A 92 -0.72 -20.41 -0.14
CA ARG A 92 0.06 -21.61 0.16
C ARG A 92 -0.78 -22.90 0.16
N PRO A 93 -1.99 -22.96 0.78
CA PRO A 93 -2.82 -24.15 0.68
C PRO A 93 -3.38 -24.39 -0.72
N ILE A 94 -3.85 -23.35 -1.44
CA ILE A 94 -4.40 -23.51 -2.80
C ILE A 94 -3.34 -24.10 -3.75
N ARG A 95 -2.09 -23.63 -3.65
CA ARG A 95 -0.99 -24.15 -4.47
C ARG A 95 -0.64 -25.62 -4.16
N LYS A 96 -0.99 -26.12 -2.97
CA LYS A 96 -0.82 -27.52 -2.60
C LYS A 96 -1.87 -28.41 -3.27
N TYR A 97 -3.11 -27.93 -3.40
CA TYR A 97 -4.20 -28.68 -4.04
C TYR A 97 -4.15 -28.62 -5.56
N ALA A 98 -3.68 -27.51 -6.15
CA ALA A 98 -3.53 -27.38 -7.61
C ALA A 98 -2.43 -28.26 -8.24
N ARG A 99 -1.71 -29.05 -7.43
CA ARG A 99 -0.68 -30.02 -7.88
C ARG A 99 -1.16 -31.48 -7.80
N MET A 100 -2.38 -31.73 -7.33
CA MET A 100 -3.07 -33.03 -7.42
C MET A 100 -3.99 -33.01 -8.63
#